data_AF-A0A7K1AW44-F1
#
_entry.id   AF-A0A7K1AW44-F1
#
_cell.length_a   1.000
_cell.length_b   1.000
_cell.length_c   1.000
_cell.angle_alpha   90.00
_cell.angle_beta   90.00
_cell.angle_gamma   90.00
#
_symmetry.space_group_name_H-M   'P 1'
#
loop_
_entity.id
_entity.type
_entity.pdbx_description
1 polymer ?
#
loop_
_entity_poly.entity_id
_entity_poly.type
_entity_poly.pdbx_seq_one_letter_code
_entity_poly.pdbx_strand_id
1 'polypeptide(L)'
;MMTSTGTIEPSKPMRQLPLISTGGENMKKSNARRVGALLVGFAILGVSACGSDDEAVTTEAPTSEAPSTDAPATGGELEGMKGTTPKGAEISEEWLAQVSDYWVSLGNTALADFNYAAEAYDAAIVVSLAVEIAGTDGAAHANEIVGITKGGTKCTTFADCMAIIADGGDPDYDGLSGPHEFNGNGEPLEGSYAMLEFGPDNQITEESNSNLIAASAPESAIVELGVTTSTRAGDGQLKIGSLLPETGSLAFLGDPEYAGLVYAINEINVAGGVLGKEVLYTQGDSGDTSTDIASTTADRLISENVDAIIGAASSGVTLTVIDKITAAGITMFSPANTSPALSDYADDNLYFRNAPADGLQGAVVANQIIEDGNASVYIMNLDDAYGNGIAAVVKDVLEAAGVEVLGVKAYDPTAASFDAEVAEVVAADPDAVVLVSFDEGSRILRTAVESGIGPKVKMWYGTDGNMGNGLGTNFDEGK
;
A
#
# COMPACT_ATOMS: atom_id res chain seq x y z
N MET A 1 -23.13 -43.25 34.57
CA MET A 1 -24.08 -42.18 34.95
C MET A 1 -23.28 -40.90 35.14
N MET A 2 -23.86 -39.78 34.70
CA MET A 2 -23.36 -38.40 34.71
C MET A 2 -22.52 -37.97 33.49
N THR A 3 -23.26 -37.74 32.40
CA THR A 3 -22.95 -36.78 31.34
C THR A 3 -23.19 -35.36 31.86
N SER A 4 -22.23 -34.45 31.73
CA SER A 4 -22.43 -33.01 31.93
C SER A 4 -22.38 -32.33 30.58
N THR A 5 -23.50 -31.74 30.19
CA THR A 5 -23.67 -30.88 29.02
C THR A 5 -23.57 -29.43 29.49
N GLY A 6 -22.47 -28.76 29.15
CA GLY A 6 -22.31 -27.32 29.33
C GLY A 6 -22.90 -26.57 28.14
N THR A 7 -23.93 -25.76 28.40
CA THR A 7 -24.52 -24.81 27.47
C THR A 7 -23.66 -23.56 27.35
N ILE A 8 -23.32 -23.15 26.12
CA ILE A 8 -22.64 -21.89 25.80
C ILE A 8 -23.68 -20.76 25.85
N GLU A 9 -23.42 -19.71 26.64
CA GLU A 9 -24.20 -18.47 26.63
C GLU A 9 -23.77 -17.57 25.46
N PRO A 10 -24.70 -16.83 24.82
CA PRO A 10 -24.38 -15.91 23.73
C PRO A 10 -23.65 -14.66 24.24
N SER A 11 -22.65 -14.24 23.48
CA SER A 11 -21.83 -13.05 23.72
C SER A 11 -22.66 -11.76 23.75
N LYS A 12 -22.20 -10.82 24.58
CA LYS A 12 -22.80 -9.50 24.83
C LYS A 12 -22.60 -8.58 23.61
N PRO A 13 -23.55 -7.67 23.27
CA PRO A 13 -23.43 -6.83 22.08
C PRO A 13 -22.27 -5.82 22.18
N MET A 14 -21.61 -5.60 21.04
CA MET A 14 -20.54 -4.62 20.80
C MET A 14 -20.95 -3.20 21.25
N ARG A 15 -20.03 -2.50 21.93
CA ARG A 15 -20.17 -1.08 22.25
C ARG A 15 -19.60 -0.25 21.11
N GLN A 16 -20.44 0.61 20.54
CA GLN A 16 -20.06 1.61 19.56
C GLN A 16 -19.19 2.71 20.21
N LEU A 17 -18.08 3.07 19.55
CA LEU A 17 -17.16 4.13 19.94
C LEU A 17 -17.85 5.51 19.94
N PRO A 18 -17.52 6.42 20.87
CA PRO A 18 -18.00 7.80 20.80
C PRO A 18 -17.09 8.63 19.87
N LEU A 19 -17.63 9.06 18.73
CA LEU A 19 -17.06 10.17 17.96
C LEU A 19 -17.10 11.45 18.80
N ILE A 20 -15.94 12.09 18.98
CA ILE A 20 -15.86 13.40 19.63
C ILE A 20 -16.44 14.46 18.68
N SER A 21 -17.72 14.77 18.85
CA SER A 21 -18.35 15.93 18.23
C SER A 21 -18.01 17.18 19.05
N THR A 22 -17.34 18.15 18.42
CA THR A 22 -17.06 19.46 19.01
C THR A 22 -18.37 20.23 19.24
N GLY A 23 -18.76 20.37 20.51
CA GLY A 23 -19.99 21.05 20.91
C GLY A 23 -19.96 22.57 20.73
N GLY A 24 -21.14 23.14 20.47
CA GLY A 24 -21.43 24.57 20.55
C GLY A 24 -22.73 24.81 21.33
N GLU A 25 -22.62 25.49 22.47
CA GLU A 25 -23.70 25.85 23.39
C GLU A 25 -24.62 27.00 22.88
N ASN A 26 -25.89 26.88 23.26
CA ASN A 26 -26.85 27.94 23.65
C ASN A 26 -27.00 29.22 22.80
N MET A 27 -28.15 29.39 22.12
CA MET A 27 -28.75 30.73 22.02
C MET A 27 -30.28 30.77 21.85
N LYS A 28 -30.89 31.70 22.58
CA LYS A 28 -32.31 32.00 22.78
C LYS A 28 -33.06 32.40 21.50
N LYS A 29 -34.36 32.09 21.48
CA LYS A 29 -35.37 32.58 20.53
C LYS A 29 -35.44 34.12 20.49
N SER A 30 -35.35 34.72 19.30
CA SER A 30 -36.07 35.95 18.97
C SER A 30 -36.31 36.07 17.45
N ASN A 31 -37.49 36.57 17.08
CA ASN A 31 -37.95 36.76 15.70
C ASN A 31 -37.40 38.08 15.12
N ALA A 32 -36.93 38.06 13.86
CA ALA A 32 -37.52 38.84 12.74
C ALA A 32 -36.63 38.93 11.49
N ARG A 33 -37.28 38.63 10.35
CA ARG A 33 -37.18 39.22 8.99
C ARG A 33 -35.93 38.96 8.09
N ARG A 34 -36.23 38.20 7.01
CA ARG A 34 -35.91 38.36 5.56
C ARG A 34 -34.57 39.04 5.21
N VAL A 35 -33.74 38.47 4.35
CA VAL A 35 -33.90 38.39 2.88
C VAL A 35 -32.83 37.44 2.30
N GLY A 36 -33.20 36.68 1.25
CA GLY A 36 -32.28 36.30 0.16
C GLY A 36 -31.79 34.85 0.12
N ALA A 37 -32.57 33.96 -0.49
CA ALA A 37 -32.09 32.67 -1.00
C ALA A 37 -32.39 32.59 -2.49
N LEU A 38 -31.35 32.34 -3.29
CA LEU A 38 -31.41 32.05 -4.72
C LEU A 38 -31.27 30.54 -4.88
N LEU A 39 -32.32 29.88 -5.38
CA LEU A 39 -32.30 28.49 -5.84
C LEU A 39 -32.64 28.49 -7.33
N VAL A 40 -31.74 27.95 -8.15
CA VAL A 40 -31.93 27.73 -9.59
C VAL A 40 -32.64 26.38 -9.76
N GLY A 41 -33.88 26.44 -10.24
CA GLY A 41 -34.64 25.27 -10.67
C GLY A 41 -34.52 25.10 -12.20
N PHE A 42 -34.21 23.88 -12.61
CA PHE A 42 -34.33 23.42 -14.00
C PHE A 42 -35.78 23.42 -14.47
N ALA A 43 -36.04 23.93 -15.67
CA ALA A 43 -37.33 23.82 -16.35
C ALA A 43 -37.14 23.15 -17.72
N ILE A 44 -37.84 22.04 -17.92
CA ILE A 44 -38.10 21.40 -19.20
C ILE A 44 -39.31 22.07 -19.83
N LEU A 45 -39.24 22.47 -21.10
CA LEU A 45 -40.41 22.77 -21.93
C LEU A 45 -40.19 22.24 -23.35
N GLY A 46 -41.21 21.54 -23.84
CA GLY A 46 -41.30 21.01 -25.19
C GLY A 46 -42.15 21.85 -26.14
N VAL A 47 -41.84 21.65 -27.43
CA VAL A 47 -42.66 21.66 -28.66
C VAL A 47 -43.43 22.94 -29.04
N SER A 48 -43.06 23.56 -30.18
CA SER A 48 -43.83 23.53 -31.46
C SER A 48 -43.58 24.75 -32.36
N ALA A 49 -43.40 24.48 -33.66
CA ALA A 49 -43.98 25.17 -34.84
C ALA A 49 -43.03 25.81 -35.88
N CYS A 50 -43.10 25.23 -37.09
CA CYS A 50 -43.09 25.80 -38.46
C CYS A 50 -41.96 26.73 -38.95
N GLY A 51 -41.08 26.17 -39.81
CA GLY A 51 -41.19 26.30 -41.28
C GLY A 51 -40.52 27.50 -41.97
N SER A 52 -39.52 27.22 -42.83
CA SER A 52 -39.48 27.61 -44.25
C SER A 52 -38.21 27.10 -44.93
N ASP A 53 -38.39 26.58 -46.15
CA ASP A 53 -37.39 26.00 -47.04
C ASP A 53 -36.32 27.00 -47.51
N ASP A 54 -35.08 26.54 -47.67
CA ASP A 54 -34.18 26.99 -48.75
C ASP A 54 -33.09 25.92 -48.99
N GLU A 55 -33.05 25.39 -50.21
CA GLU A 55 -31.98 24.53 -50.68
C GLU A 55 -30.74 25.35 -51.07
N ALA A 56 -29.56 24.93 -50.60
CA ALA A 56 -28.29 25.24 -51.24
C ALA A 56 -27.30 24.08 -51.04
N VAL A 57 -26.95 23.44 -52.15
CA VAL A 57 -25.91 22.41 -52.26
C VAL A 57 -24.53 23.09 -52.32
N THR A 58 -23.60 22.73 -51.42
CA THR A 58 -22.15 22.90 -51.62
C THR A 58 -21.33 21.81 -50.92
N THR A 59 -20.83 20.87 -51.72
CA THR A 59 -19.51 20.18 -51.67
C THR A 59 -18.86 19.88 -50.31
N GLU A 60 -18.79 18.59 -49.96
CA GLU A 60 -17.92 18.03 -48.91
C GLU A 60 -16.44 18.02 -49.34
N ALA A 61 -15.56 18.46 -48.45
CA ALA A 61 -14.13 18.16 -48.46
C ALA A 61 -13.88 16.99 -47.50
N PRO A 62 -12.94 16.07 -47.78
CA PRO A 62 -12.73 14.91 -46.93
C PRO A 62 -12.04 15.34 -45.64
N THR A 63 -12.70 15.14 -44.50
CA THR A 63 -12.07 15.19 -43.18
C THR A 63 -11.31 13.89 -42.96
N SER A 64 -10.01 13.99 -42.74
CA SER A 64 -9.20 12.90 -42.21
C SER A 64 -9.72 12.51 -40.83
N GLU A 65 -10.24 11.30 -40.70
CA GLU A 65 -10.56 10.70 -39.41
C GLU A 65 -9.27 10.51 -38.61
N ALA A 66 -9.24 11.04 -37.39
CA ALA A 66 -8.32 10.59 -36.36
C ALA A 66 -8.66 9.13 -36.01
N PRO A 67 -7.69 8.27 -35.65
CA PRO A 67 -7.98 6.89 -35.31
C PRO A 67 -8.92 6.83 -34.09
N SER A 68 -9.96 6.00 -34.19
CA SER A 68 -10.95 5.78 -33.13
C SER A 68 -10.35 4.99 -31.97
N THR A 69 -10.61 5.43 -30.74
CA THR A 69 -10.27 4.78 -29.46
C THR A 69 -11.25 3.69 -29.04
N ASP A 70 -11.94 3.03 -29.98
CA ASP A 70 -13.01 2.08 -29.65
C ASP A 70 -12.71 0.67 -30.20
N ALA A 71 -11.92 -0.08 -29.44
CA ALA A 71 -12.04 -1.53 -29.36
C ALA A 71 -11.85 -1.94 -27.91
N PRO A 72 -12.85 -2.57 -27.24
CA PRO A 72 -12.60 -3.28 -26.00
C PRO A 72 -11.51 -4.32 -26.30
N ALA A 73 -10.48 -4.37 -25.46
CA ALA A 73 -9.52 -5.45 -25.49
C ALA A 73 -10.30 -6.78 -25.48
N THR A 74 -9.99 -7.65 -26.44
CA THR A 74 -10.52 -9.01 -26.48
C THR A 74 -9.86 -9.77 -25.34
N GLY A 75 -10.43 -9.64 -24.14
CA GLY A 75 -9.85 -10.07 -22.85
C GLY A 75 -8.88 -11.25 -22.90
N GLY A 76 -7.85 -11.15 -22.07
CA GLY A 76 -6.77 -12.11 -21.96
C GLY A 76 -5.45 -11.62 -22.57
N GLU A 77 -5.33 -10.40 -23.07
CA GLU A 77 -4.07 -9.83 -23.60
C GLU A 77 -2.90 -9.85 -22.61
N LEU A 78 -3.18 -9.87 -21.31
CA LEU A 78 -2.19 -9.98 -20.23
C LEU A 78 -1.81 -11.43 -19.92
N GLU A 79 -2.49 -12.42 -20.49
CA GLU A 79 -2.24 -13.84 -20.25
C GLU A 79 -0.74 -14.18 -20.38
N GLY A 80 -0.19 -14.79 -19.33
CA GLY A 80 1.23 -15.18 -19.25
C GLY A 80 2.17 -14.09 -18.71
N MET A 81 1.69 -12.87 -18.47
CA MET A 81 2.44 -11.87 -17.70
C MET A 81 2.61 -12.37 -16.27
N LYS A 82 3.85 -12.36 -15.78
CA LYS A 82 4.22 -12.77 -14.42
C LYS A 82 4.63 -11.57 -13.60
N GLY A 83 4.80 -11.74 -12.29
CA GLY A 83 5.42 -10.73 -11.45
C GLY A 83 5.28 -11.05 -9.97
N THR A 84 5.91 -10.24 -9.13
CA THR A 84 5.95 -10.50 -7.69
C THR A 84 5.18 -9.48 -6.89
N THR A 85 4.56 -9.90 -5.80
CA THR A 85 4.11 -9.01 -4.73
C THR A 85 4.52 -9.57 -3.36
N PRO A 86 4.93 -8.74 -2.37
CA PRO A 86 5.07 -9.19 -1.00
C PRO A 86 3.78 -9.87 -0.53
N LYS A 87 3.94 -11.02 0.13
CA LYS A 87 2.84 -11.76 0.71
C LYS A 87 3.31 -12.48 1.96
N GLY A 88 2.76 -12.05 3.10
CA GLY A 88 2.97 -12.70 4.39
C GLY A 88 2.52 -14.17 4.44
N ALA A 89 2.68 -14.79 5.62
CA ALA A 89 2.21 -16.14 5.89
C ALA A 89 0.70 -16.30 5.59
N GLU A 90 0.20 -17.54 5.45
CA GLU A 90 -1.21 -17.80 5.10
C GLU A 90 -2.19 -17.04 5.99
N ILE A 91 -2.69 -15.90 5.50
CA ILE A 91 -3.73 -15.11 6.16
C ILE A 91 -5.03 -15.89 6.04
N SER A 92 -5.64 -16.22 7.18
CA SER A 92 -6.85 -17.03 7.19
C SER A 92 -8.04 -16.27 6.58
N GLU A 93 -8.90 -17.00 5.87
CA GLU A 93 -10.19 -16.45 5.39
C GLU A 93 -11.03 -15.89 6.55
N GLU A 94 -10.86 -16.43 7.76
CA GLU A 94 -11.50 -15.93 8.97
C GLU A 94 -11.02 -14.52 9.32
N TRP A 95 -9.72 -14.26 9.31
CA TRP A 95 -9.19 -12.93 9.58
C TRP A 95 -9.62 -11.91 8.51
N LEU A 96 -9.54 -12.30 7.23
CA LEU A 96 -10.00 -11.45 6.12
C LEU A 96 -11.48 -11.07 6.28
N ALA A 97 -12.33 -12.03 6.67
CA ALA A 97 -13.73 -11.78 6.96
C ALA A 97 -13.92 -10.84 8.16
N GLN A 98 -13.15 -11.02 9.24
CA GLN A 98 -13.24 -10.19 10.44
C GLN A 98 -12.84 -8.73 10.17
N VAL A 99 -11.76 -8.50 9.43
CA VAL A 99 -11.32 -7.16 9.03
C VAL A 99 -12.38 -6.49 8.15
N SER A 100 -12.89 -7.21 7.14
CA SER A 100 -13.92 -6.68 6.23
C SER A 100 -15.23 -6.38 6.97
N ASP A 101 -15.68 -7.27 7.85
CA ASP A 101 -16.88 -7.06 8.68
C ASP A 101 -16.71 -5.84 9.60
N TYR A 102 -15.53 -5.69 10.22
CA TYR A 102 -15.23 -4.53 11.06
C TYR A 102 -15.23 -3.24 10.23
N TRP A 103 -14.56 -3.23 9.09
CA TRP A 103 -14.52 -2.10 8.16
C TRP A 103 -15.92 -1.65 7.72
N VAL A 104 -16.77 -2.60 7.31
CA VAL A 104 -18.17 -2.33 6.94
C VAL A 104 -18.98 -1.86 8.15
N SER A 105 -18.70 -2.36 9.36
CA SER A 105 -19.38 -1.90 10.58
C SER A 105 -19.12 -0.43 10.91
N LEU A 106 -18.00 0.12 10.44
CA LEU A 106 -17.67 1.55 10.55
C LEU A 106 -18.42 2.41 9.51
N GLY A 107 -19.14 1.79 8.57
CA GLY A 107 -19.92 2.45 7.53
C GLY A 107 -19.22 2.54 6.18
N ASN A 108 -18.07 1.88 6.00
CA ASN A 108 -17.33 1.85 4.75
C ASN A 108 -17.87 0.78 3.79
N THR A 109 -17.44 0.86 2.52
CA THR A 109 -17.74 -0.15 1.51
C THR A 109 -16.91 -1.41 1.78
N ALA A 110 -17.46 -2.59 1.45
CA ALA A 110 -16.71 -3.84 1.57
C ALA A 110 -15.42 -3.79 0.73
N LEU A 111 -14.34 -4.34 1.29
CA LEU A 111 -13.03 -4.39 0.66
C LEU A 111 -13.05 -5.24 -0.62
N ALA A 112 -12.40 -4.75 -1.67
CA ALA A 112 -12.24 -5.48 -2.93
C ALA A 112 -11.00 -6.40 -2.92
N ASP A 113 -9.96 -6.01 -2.17
CA ASP A 113 -8.75 -6.78 -1.90
C ASP A 113 -8.24 -6.44 -0.48
N PHE A 114 -7.10 -6.99 -0.10
CA PHE A 114 -6.51 -6.86 1.24
C PHE A 114 -5.03 -6.48 1.17
N ASN A 115 -4.61 -5.80 0.10
CA ASN A 115 -3.22 -5.42 -0.10
C ASN A 115 -2.70 -4.58 1.08
N TYR A 116 -1.58 -5.00 1.65
CA TYR A 116 -0.93 -4.35 2.80
C TYR A 116 -1.78 -4.20 4.08
N ALA A 117 -2.94 -4.86 4.15
CA ALA A 117 -3.81 -4.83 5.33
C ALA A 117 -3.16 -5.51 6.54
N ALA A 118 -2.49 -6.64 6.33
CA ALA A 118 -1.78 -7.36 7.39
C ALA A 118 -0.57 -6.56 7.89
N GLU A 119 0.16 -5.93 6.98
CA GLU A 119 1.31 -5.09 7.26
C GLU A 119 0.92 -3.86 8.07
N ALA A 120 -0.19 -3.20 7.72
CA ALA A 120 -0.72 -2.07 8.48
C ALA A 120 -1.24 -2.49 9.86
N TYR A 121 -1.84 -3.68 9.96
CA TYR A 121 -2.29 -4.28 11.21
C TYR A 121 -1.10 -4.57 12.15
N ASP A 122 -0.09 -5.27 11.65
CA ASP A 122 1.07 -5.67 12.44
C ASP A 122 1.91 -4.44 12.86
N ALA A 123 2.02 -3.42 11.99
CA ALA A 123 2.74 -2.18 12.33
C ALA A 123 2.12 -1.50 13.58
N ALA A 124 0.79 -1.48 13.68
CA ALA A 124 0.10 -0.94 14.85
C ALA A 124 0.32 -1.79 16.11
N ILE A 125 0.38 -3.12 15.97
CA ILE A 125 0.67 -4.03 17.09
C ILE A 125 2.10 -3.86 17.58
N VAL A 126 3.09 -3.84 16.67
CA VAL A 126 4.50 -3.70 17.02
C VAL A 126 4.74 -2.38 17.76
N VAL A 127 4.22 -1.26 17.24
CA VAL A 127 4.29 0.04 17.93
C VAL A 127 3.66 -0.04 19.32
N SER A 128 2.50 -0.67 19.44
CA SER A 128 1.78 -0.78 20.71
C SER A 128 2.52 -1.62 21.76
N LEU A 129 3.10 -2.74 21.35
CA LEU A 129 3.93 -3.59 22.21
C LEU A 129 5.22 -2.87 22.63
N ALA A 130 5.84 -2.13 21.71
CA ALA A 130 7.03 -1.34 21.98
C ALA A 130 6.79 -0.26 23.04
N VAL A 131 5.65 0.43 22.95
CA VAL A 131 5.23 1.43 23.94
C VAL A 131 4.98 0.79 25.31
N GLU A 132 4.33 -0.39 25.34
CA GLU A 132 4.08 -1.11 26.58
C GLU A 132 5.39 -1.52 27.28
N ILE A 133 6.31 -2.14 26.53
CA ILE A 133 7.61 -2.62 27.06
C ILE A 133 8.49 -1.45 27.52
N ALA A 134 8.55 -0.38 26.73
CA ALA A 134 9.29 0.83 27.10
C ALA A 134 8.67 1.56 28.30
N GLY A 135 7.38 1.30 28.61
CA GLY A 135 6.63 2.02 29.62
C GLY A 135 6.38 3.49 29.26
N THR A 136 6.50 3.85 27.98
CA THR A 136 6.34 5.22 27.48
C THR A 136 5.94 5.25 26.01
N ASP A 137 5.08 6.20 25.69
CA ASP A 137 4.68 6.66 24.34
C ASP A 137 5.67 7.70 23.76
N GLY A 138 6.71 8.09 24.50
CA GLY A 138 7.80 8.93 24.00
C GLY A 138 8.72 8.19 23.03
N ALA A 139 9.64 8.89 22.37
CA ALA A 139 10.50 8.33 21.31
C ALA A 139 11.30 7.07 21.73
N ALA A 140 11.55 6.90 23.03
CA ALA A 140 12.28 5.75 23.55
C ALA A 140 11.64 4.39 23.22
N HIS A 141 10.34 4.33 22.92
CA HIS A 141 9.69 3.09 22.49
C HIS A 141 10.29 2.49 21.21
N ALA A 142 10.82 3.32 20.32
CA ALA A 142 11.43 2.84 19.07
C ALA A 142 12.60 1.88 19.31
N ASN A 143 13.29 2.00 20.45
CA ASN A 143 14.39 1.10 20.81
C ASN A 143 13.94 -0.34 21.10
N GLU A 144 12.65 -0.56 21.37
CA GLU A 144 12.11 -1.87 21.69
C GLU A 144 11.62 -2.61 20.44
N ILE A 145 11.33 -1.90 19.34
CA ILE A 145 10.68 -2.46 18.15
C ILE A 145 11.43 -3.67 17.59
N VAL A 146 12.75 -3.55 17.40
CA VAL A 146 13.58 -4.64 16.86
C VAL A 146 13.77 -5.77 17.88
N GLY A 147 13.68 -5.49 19.19
CA GLY A 147 13.79 -6.51 20.23
C GLY A 147 12.55 -7.39 20.31
N ILE A 148 11.37 -6.79 20.12
CA ILE A 148 10.07 -7.46 20.24
C ILE A 148 9.83 -8.50 19.14
N THR A 149 10.59 -8.46 18.05
CA THR A 149 10.38 -9.35 16.91
C THR A 149 11.43 -10.44 16.77
N LYS A 150 12.24 -10.69 17.83
CA LYS A 150 13.27 -11.75 17.80
C LYS A 150 13.69 -12.26 19.17
N GLY A 151 13.99 -13.56 19.25
CA GLY A 151 14.76 -14.17 20.34
C GLY A 151 13.99 -14.44 21.63
N GLY A 152 12.78 -13.92 21.75
CA GLY A 152 11.84 -14.16 22.84
C GLY A 152 10.94 -15.39 22.63
N THR A 153 9.79 -15.38 23.30
CA THR A 153 8.74 -16.39 23.20
C THR A 153 7.76 -15.98 22.10
N LYS A 154 7.60 -16.84 21.08
CA LYS A 154 6.74 -16.53 19.92
C LYS A 154 5.30 -16.23 20.33
N CYS A 155 4.76 -15.14 19.80
CA CYS A 155 3.37 -14.73 19.92
C CYS A 155 2.91 -14.09 18.60
N THR A 156 1.63 -14.22 18.26
CA THR A 156 1.11 -13.78 16.95
C THR A 156 -0.01 -12.76 17.05
N THR A 157 -0.49 -12.49 18.27
CA THR A 157 -1.53 -11.49 18.54
C THR A 157 -1.10 -10.58 19.67
N PHE A 158 -1.64 -9.35 19.71
CA PHE A 158 -1.37 -8.41 20.79
C PHE A 158 -1.68 -9.03 22.17
N ALA A 159 -2.82 -9.73 22.30
CA ALA A 159 -3.22 -10.34 23.57
C ALA A 159 -2.25 -11.43 24.04
N ASP A 160 -1.73 -12.26 23.12
CA ASP A 160 -0.77 -13.31 23.45
C ASP A 160 0.58 -12.72 23.88
N CYS A 161 1.07 -11.69 23.18
CA CYS A 161 2.30 -11.00 23.56
C CYS A 161 2.15 -10.27 24.90
N MET A 162 1.01 -9.63 25.15
CA MET A 162 0.71 -9.00 26.43
C MET A 162 0.69 -10.01 27.60
N ALA A 163 0.24 -11.24 27.36
CA ALA A 163 0.30 -12.29 28.38
C ALA A 163 1.75 -12.64 28.75
N ILE A 164 2.65 -12.73 27.75
CA ILE A 164 4.08 -12.96 27.97
C ILE A 164 4.70 -11.79 28.76
N ILE A 165 4.42 -10.55 28.35
CA ILE A 165 4.92 -9.34 29.02
C ILE A 165 4.44 -9.29 30.48
N ALA A 166 3.16 -9.59 30.73
CA ALA A 166 2.57 -9.57 32.07
C ALA A 166 3.20 -10.62 33.01
N ASP A 167 3.66 -11.75 32.47
CA ASP A 167 4.38 -12.79 33.19
C ASP A 167 5.89 -12.47 33.37
N GLY A 168 6.35 -11.32 32.87
CA GLY A 168 7.75 -10.89 32.91
C GLY A 168 8.64 -11.60 31.89
N GLY A 169 8.05 -12.16 30.84
CA GLY A 169 8.74 -12.76 29.71
C GLY A 169 9.10 -11.74 28.63
N ASP A 170 9.86 -12.22 27.66
CA ASP A 170 10.30 -11.48 26.47
C ASP A 170 9.50 -11.99 25.27
N PRO A 171 8.65 -11.17 24.63
CA PRO A 171 7.87 -11.59 23.47
C PRO A 171 8.73 -11.61 22.20
N ASP A 172 8.36 -12.51 21.30
CA ASP A 172 8.87 -12.56 19.92
C ASP A 172 7.64 -12.52 19.01
N TYR A 173 7.19 -11.31 18.71
CA TYR A 173 6.02 -11.08 17.88
C TYR A 173 6.33 -11.44 16.43
N ASP A 174 5.51 -12.34 15.91
CA ASP A 174 5.54 -12.74 14.52
C ASP A 174 4.11 -12.76 13.97
N GLY A 175 3.68 -11.59 13.51
CA GLY A 175 2.31 -11.31 13.07
C GLY A 175 1.95 -11.90 11.71
N LEU A 176 0.88 -11.36 11.11
CA LEU A 176 0.25 -11.88 9.89
C LEU A 176 1.12 -11.72 8.64
N SER A 177 1.80 -10.58 8.53
CA SER A 177 2.72 -10.22 7.46
C SER A 177 4.15 -10.77 7.66
N GLY A 178 4.38 -11.51 8.75
CA GLY A 178 5.69 -12.03 9.12
C GLY A 178 6.30 -12.97 8.08
N PRO A 179 7.60 -13.29 8.21
CA PRO A 179 8.43 -13.14 9.43
C PRO A 179 8.89 -11.71 9.75
N HIS A 180 8.69 -11.25 10.99
CA HIS A 180 9.05 -9.88 11.44
C HIS A 180 10.51 -9.73 11.94
N GLU A 181 11.42 -10.61 11.53
CA GLU A 181 12.83 -10.66 11.99
C GLU A 181 13.62 -9.41 11.56
N PHE A 182 13.43 -8.30 12.28
CA PHE A 182 13.96 -6.99 11.90
C PHE A 182 15.45 -6.88 12.14
N ASN A 183 16.13 -6.28 11.16
CA ASN A 183 17.49 -5.79 11.35
C ASN A 183 17.50 -4.50 12.20
N GLY A 184 18.69 -4.03 12.53
CA GLY A 184 18.87 -2.80 13.30
C GLY A 184 18.40 -1.51 12.62
N ASN A 185 18.09 -1.54 11.32
CA ASN A 185 17.53 -0.41 10.58
C ASN A 185 15.99 -0.47 10.51
N GLY A 186 15.36 -1.45 11.16
CA GLY A 186 13.91 -1.50 11.29
C GLY A 186 13.16 -2.09 10.09
N GLU A 187 13.81 -2.95 9.31
CA GLU A 187 13.20 -3.68 8.18
C GLU A 187 13.39 -5.20 8.34
N PRO A 188 12.49 -6.03 7.79
CA PRO A 188 12.60 -7.48 7.90
C PRO A 188 13.75 -8.04 7.07
N LEU A 189 14.47 -8.99 7.67
CA LEU A 189 15.53 -9.75 7.01
C LEU A 189 15.00 -10.87 6.13
N GLU A 190 13.73 -11.20 6.24
CA GLU A 190 13.08 -12.26 5.47
C GLU A 190 11.79 -11.74 4.87
N GLY A 191 11.43 -12.28 3.71
CA GLY A 191 10.19 -11.94 3.03
C GLY A 191 9.68 -13.14 2.26
N SER A 192 8.39 -13.13 1.98
CA SER A 192 7.74 -14.08 1.10
C SER A 192 7.08 -13.31 -0.03
N TYR A 193 7.25 -13.79 -1.26
CA TYR A 193 6.75 -13.16 -2.47
C TYR A 193 5.87 -14.12 -3.23
N ALA A 194 4.63 -13.74 -3.53
CA ALA A 194 3.82 -14.50 -4.46
C ALA A 194 4.33 -14.24 -5.89
N MET A 195 4.65 -15.30 -6.64
CA MET A 195 4.89 -15.20 -8.08
C MET A 195 3.56 -15.33 -8.81
N LEU A 196 2.94 -14.18 -9.09
CA LEU A 196 1.63 -14.06 -9.70
C LEU A 196 1.72 -14.22 -11.22
N GLU A 197 0.66 -14.75 -11.81
CA GLU A 197 0.51 -14.91 -13.26
C GLU A 197 -0.92 -14.55 -13.70
N PHE A 198 -1.02 -13.74 -14.75
CA PHE A 198 -2.29 -13.40 -15.38
C PHE A 198 -2.82 -14.55 -16.24
N GLY A 199 -4.10 -14.87 -16.04
CA GLY A 199 -4.85 -15.87 -16.79
C GLY A 199 -5.49 -15.34 -18.07
N PRO A 200 -6.29 -16.19 -18.76
CA PRO A 200 -6.94 -15.85 -20.03
C PRO A 200 -8.06 -14.81 -19.91
N ASP A 201 -8.39 -14.36 -18.71
CA ASP A 201 -9.40 -13.34 -18.40
C ASP A 201 -8.79 -12.04 -17.87
N ASN A 202 -7.47 -11.84 -18.04
CA ASN A 202 -6.73 -10.72 -17.48
C ASN A 202 -6.83 -10.62 -15.94
N GLN A 203 -7.15 -11.71 -15.24
CA GLN A 203 -7.12 -11.78 -13.78
C GLN A 203 -5.95 -12.65 -13.30
N ILE A 204 -5.48 -12.39 -12.09
CA ILE A 204 -4.48 -13.23 -11.42
C ILE A 204 -5.07 -14.61 -11.15
N THR A 205 -4.35 -15.66 -11.54
CA THR A 205 -4.80 -17.03 -11.29
C THR A 205 -4.70 -17.38 -9.80
N GLU A 206 -5.71 -18.09 -9.27
CA GLU A 206 -5.71 -18.55 -7.87
C GLU A 206 -4.48 -19.42 -7.54
N GLU A 207 -4.03 -20.23 -8.50
CA GLU A 207 -2.85 -21.09 -8.37
C GLU A 207 -1.58 -20.26 -8.16
N SER A 208 -1.34 -19.25 -9.01
CA SER A 208 -0.16 -18.39 -8.90
C SER A 208 -0.13 -17.61 -7.58
N ASN A 209 -1.30 -17.22 -7.07
CA ASN A 209 -1.42 -16.52 -5.80
C ASN A 209 -0.95 -17.36 -4.60
N SER A 210 -0.86 -18.69 -4.74
CA SER A 210 -0.37 -19.59 -3.70
C SER A 210 1.11 -19.97 -3.87
N ASN A 211 1.76 -19.52 -4.95
CA ASN A 211 3.15 -19.81 -5.24
C ASN A 211 4.08 -18.81 -4.51
N LEU A 212 4.40 -19.11 -3.25
CA LEU A 212 5.26 -18.28 -2.41
C LEU A 212 6.74 -18.63 -2.61
N ILE A 213 7.53 -17.61 -2.88
CA ILE A 213 8.99 -17.65 -2.94
C ILE A 213 9.53 -16.95 -1.68
N ALA A 214 10.15 -17.72 -0.80
CA ALA A 214 10.86 -17.17 0.34
C ALA A 214 12.16 -16.49 -0.13
N ALA A 215 12.44 -15.31 0.41
CA ALA A 215 13.68 -14.58 0.21
C ALA A 215 14.27 -14.16 1.55
N SER A 216 15.58 -14.28 1.67
CA SER A 216 16.32 -13.87 2.87
C SER A 216 17.38 -12.84 2.47
N ALA A 217 17.52 -11.83 3.30
CA ALA A 217 18.51 -10.79 3.14
C ALA A 217 19.92 -11.37 3.29
N PRO A 218 20.92 -10.83 2.57
CA PRO A 218 22.29 -11.27 2.75
C PRO A 218 22.77 -10.96 4.18
N GLU A 219 23.77 -11.69 4.66
CA GLU A 219 24.40 -11.45 5.98
C GLU A 219 24.81 -9.97 6.19
N SER A 220 25.17 -9.27 5.12
CA SER A 220 25.51 -7.85 5.16
C SER A 220 24.36 -6.91 5.54
N ALA A 221 23.11 -7.37 5.45
CA ALA A 221 21.92 -6.64 5.88
C ALA A 221 21.65 -6.80 7.40
N ILE A 222 22.36 -7.70 8.07
CA ILE A 222 22.27 -7.88 9.52
C ILE A 222 23.10 -6.78 10.18
N VAL A 223 22.41 -5.75 10.66
CA VAL A 223 22.99 -4.61 11.36
C VAL A 223 22.45 -4.53 12.79
N GLU A 224 23.27 -4.04 13.71
CA GLU A 224 22.88 -3.81 15.10
C GLU A 224 21.95 -2.59 15.20
N LEU A 225 20.93 -2.68 16.06
CA LEU A 225 20.01 -1.57 16.30
C LEU A 225 20.75 -0.36 16.89
N GLY A 226 20.59 0.80 16.25
CA GLY A 226 20.95 2.08 16.84
C GLY A 226 19.94 2.52 17.90
N VAL A 227 20.40 3.23 18.94
CA VAL A 227 19.51 3.84 19.92
C VAL A 227 19.09 5.22 19.42
N THR A 228 17.80 5.54 19.44
CA THR A 228 17.32 6.88 19.07
C THR A 228 17.93 7.95 19.96
N THR A 229 18.32 9.09 19.38
CA THR A 229 18.84 10.24 20.14
C THR A 229 17.76 11.24 20.51
N SER A 230 16.55 11.08 19.96
CA SER A 230 15.37 11.85 20.31
C SER A 230 15.03 11.77 21.79
N THR A 231 14.74 12.93 22.38
CA THR A 231 14.33 13.05 23.79
C THR A 231 12.85 13.39 23.93
N ARG A 232 12.01 13.11 22.92
CA ARG A 232 10.57 13.35 22.98
C ARG A 232 9.97 12.54 24.13
N ALA A 233 9.42 13.22 25.13
CA ALA A 233 8.76 12.60 26.26
C ALA A 233 7.31 12.25 25.93
N GLY A 234 6.85 11.09 26.41
CA GLY A 234 5.45 10.69 26.32
C GLY A 234 4.56 11.36 27.38
N ASP A 235 3.26 11.34 27.15
CA ASP A 235 2.23 11.80 28.10
C ASP A 235 1.44 10.65 28.76
N GLY A 236 1.81 9.42 28.42
CA GLY A 236 1.25 8.18 28.91
C GLY A 236 -0.05 7.78 28.22
N GLN A 237 -0.35 8.30 27.02
CA GLN A 237 -1.47 7.84 26.20
C GLN A 237 -1.04 7.73 24.74
N LEU A 238 -0.89 6.49 24.26
CA LEU A 238 -0.54 6.23 22.87
C LEU A 238 -1.59 6.81 21.91
N LYS A 239 -1.13 7.68 21.02
CA LYS A 239 -1.88 8.24 19.90
C LYS A 239 -1.18 7.89 18.58
N ILE A 240 -1.88 7.14 17.74
CA ILE A 240 -1.43 6.75 16.41
C ILE A 240 -2.08 7.67 15.37
N GLY A 241 -1.25 8.24 14.50
CA GLY A 241 -1.68 8.86 13.25
C GLY A 241 -1.56 7.89 12.09
N SER A 242 -2.30 8.12 11.01
CA SER A 242 -2.02 7.51 9.72
C SER A 242 -1.63 8.55 8.68
N LEU A 243 -0.82 8.10 7.74
CA LEU A 243 -0.44 8.81 6.53
C LEU A 243 -0.59 7.85 5.35
N LEU A 244 -1.80 7.33 5.11
CA LEU A 244 -2.07 6.30 4.10
C LEU A 244 -2.80 6.92 2.89
N PRO A 245 -2.75 6.34 1.68
CA PRO A 245 -3.25 6.98 0.47
C PRO A 245 -4.79 6.95 0.41
N GLU A 246 -5.45 8.08 0.67
CA GLU A 246 -6.88 8.27 0.36
C GLU A 246 -7.07 8.84 -1.06
N THR A 247 -6.09 9.62 -1.50
CA THR A 247 -6.04 10.19 -2.85
C THR A 247 -4.71 9.85 -3.53
N GLY A 248 -4.62 10.16 -4.82
CA GLY A 248 -3.42 9.92 -5.61
C GLY A 248 -3.38 8.54 -6.28
N SER A 249 -2.24 8.21 -6.87
CA SER A 249 -2.05 7.00 -7.67
C SER A 249 -2.08 5.71 -6.86
N LEU A 250 -1.90 5.78 -5.54
CA LEU A 250 -1.98 4.63 -4.63
C LEU A 250 -3.29 4.54 -3.85
N ALA A 251 -4.32 5.32 -4.19
CA ALA A 251 -5.58 5.33 -3.44
C ALA A 251 -6.28 3.95 -3.38
N PHE A 252 -5.96 3.04 -4.30
CA PHE A 252 -6.46 1.67 -4.27
C PHE A 252 -5.93 0.85 -3.06
N LEU A 253 -4.76 1.22 -2.51
CA LEU A 253 -4.19 0.62 -1.30
C LEU A 253 -4.81 1.18 -0.01
N GLY A 254 -5.48 2.33 -0.08
CA GLY A 254 -5.97 3.04 1.10
C GLY A 254 -6.94 2.22 1.94
N ASP A 255 -8.08 1.84 1.37
CA ASP A 255 -9.13 1.10 2.08
C ASP A 255 -8.60 -0.16 2.80
N PRO A 256 -7.84 -1.07 2.17
CA PRO A 256 -7.31 -2.26 2.86
C PRO A 256 -6.29 -1.91 3.95
N GLU A 257 -5.36 -0.98 3.73
CA GLU A 257 -4.39 -0.54 4.76
C GLU A 257 -5.09 0.10 5.96
N TYR A 258 -6.06 1.00 5.70
CA TYR A 258 -6.87 1.62 6.74
C TYR A 258 -7.64 0.57 7.53
N ALA A 259 -8.28 -0.40 6.86
CA ALA A 259 -9.04 -1.45 7.50
C ALA A 259 -8.18 -2.29 8.44
N GLY A 260 -6.98 -2.71 8.00
CA GLY A 260 -6.02 -3.43 8.83
C GLY A 260 -5.59 -2.63 10.07
N LEU A 261 -5.22 -1.37 9.88
CA LEU A 261 -4.82 -0.46 10.97
C LEU A 261 -5.92 -0.27 12.01
N VAL A 262 -7.14 0.09 11.59
CA VAL A 262 -8.22 0.35 12.55
C VAL A 262 -8.70 -0.93 13.23
N TYR A 263 -8.61 -2.08 12.57
CA TYR A 263 -8.90 -3.36 13.17
C TYR A 263 -7.89 -3.73 14.26
N ALA A 264 -6.58 -3.52 14.02
CA ALA A 264 -5.54 -3.70 15.05
C ALA A 264 -5.80 -2.83 16.28
N ILE A 265 -6.05 -1.53 16.08
CA ILE A 265 -6.34 -0.59 17.17
C ILE A 265 -7.57 -1.04 17.98
N ASN A 266 -8.60 -1.57 17.31
CA ASN A 266 -9.76 -2.12 17.99
C ASN A 266 -9.39 -3.33 18.86
N GLU A 267 -8.62 -4.28 18.35
CA GLU A 267 -8.21 -5.46 19.13
C GLU A 267 -7.33 -5.08 20.32
N ILE A 268 -6.38 -4.17 20.14
CA ILE A 268 -5.55 -3.61 21.20
C ILE A 268 -6.44 -3.00 22.31
N ASN A 269 -7.41 -2.18 21.93
CA ASN A 269 -8.31 -1.53 22.89
C ASN A 269 -9.24 -2.52 23.59
N VAL A 270 -9.75 -3.54 22.89
CA VAL A 270 -10.54 -4.64 23.48
C VAL A 270 -9.71 -5.44 24.49
N ALA A 271 -8.40 -5.59 24.25
CA ALA A 271 -7.47 -6.26 25.14
C ALA A 271 -7.06 -5.42 26.37
N GLY A 272 -7.54 -4.18 26.50
CA GLY A 272 -7.27 -3.29 27.63
C GLY A 272 -6.39 -2.08 27.30
N GLY A 273 -5.97 -1.96 26.05
CA GLY A 273 -5.17 -0.85 25.55
C GLY A 273 -3.69 -0.94 25.92
N VAL A 274 -3.00 0.19 25.83
CA VAL A 274 -1.55 0.34 26.05
C VAL A 274 -1.33 1.30 27.22
N LEU A 275 -0.42 0.96 28.12
CA LEU A 275 -0.20 1.64 29.40
C LEU A 275 -1.50 1.79 30.22
N GLY A 276 -2.42 0.81 30.07
CA GLY A 276 -3.73 0.77 30.70
C GLY A 276 -4.74 1.81 30.18
N LYS A 277 -4.51 2.40 28.99
CA LYS A 277 -5.43 3.33 28.34
C LYS A 277 -5.71 2.91 26.90
N GLU A 278 -6.87 3.33 26.40
CA GLU A 278 -7.20 3.16 24.99
C GLU A 278 -6.23 3.96 24.11
N VAL A 279 -5.78 3.31 23.03
CA VAL A 279 -5.05 3.91 21.92
C VAL A 279 -5.98 4.84 21.16
N LEU A 280 -5.53 6.07 20.94
CA LEU A 280 -6.24 7.08 20.17
C LEU A 280 -5.77 7.04 18.71
N TYR A 281 -6.68 7.30 17.77
CA TYR A 281 -6.40 7.30 16.34
C TYR A 281 -6.77 8.64 15.69
N THR A 282 -5.93 9.11 14.78
CA THR A 282 -6.23 10.26 13.90
C THR A 282 -5.85 9.90 12.46
N GLN A 283 -6.85 9.94 11.57
CA GLN A 283 -6.68 9.55 10.18
C GLN A 283 -5.98 10.64 9.36
N GLY A 284 -5.18 10.29 8.34
CA GLY A 284 -4.55 11.27 7.45
C GLY A 284 -4.16 10.74 6.08
N ASP A 285 -4.52 11.51 5.05
CA ASP A 285 -4.15 11.23 3.65
C ASP A 285 -2.67 11.56 3.37
N SER A 286 -2.04 10.70 2.57
CA SER A 286 -0.69 10.90 2.03
C SER A 286 -0.67 11.56 0.65
N GLY A 287 -1.71 11.36 -0.18
CA GLY A 287 -1.70 11.80 -1.58
C GLY A 287 -0.49 11.27 -2.36
N ASP A 288 -0.03 12.07 -3.34
CA ASP A 288 1.15 11.77 -4.16
C ASP A 288 2.28 12.75 -3.93
N THR A 289 3.48 12.39 -4.40
CA THR A 289 4.67 13.26 -4.47
C THR A 289 4.46 14.54 -5.29
N SER A 290 3.43 14.57 -6.16
CA SER A 290 3.04 15.72 -6.95
C SER A 290 2.19 16.75 -6.18
N THR A 291 1.84 16.46 -4.92
CA THR A 291 0.95 17.28 -4.07
C THR A 291 1.61 17.63 -2.73
N ASP A 292 1.07 18.65 -2.05
CA ASP A 292 1.51 19.03 -0.69
C ASP A 292 0.73 18.29 0.44
N ILE A 293 -0.07 17.27 0.08
CA ILE A 293 -0.99 16.59 1.00
C ILE A 293 -0.22 15.94 2.15
N ALA A 294 0.77 15.08 1.85
CA ALA A 294 1.57 14.41 2.87
C ALA A 294 2.22 15.40 3.85
N SER A 295 2.82 16.48 3.34
CA SER A 295 3.50 17.49 4.16
C SER A 295 2.52 18.21 5.10
N THR A 296 1.33 18.56 4.60
CA THR A 296 0.26 19.22 5.38
C THR A 296 -0.34 18.28 6.41
N THR A 297 -0.57 17.01 6.05
CA THR A 297 -1.04 15.98 6.96
C THR A 297 -0.03 15.73 8.07
N ALA A 298 1.26 15.60 7.75
CA ALA A 298 2.33 15.45 8.74
C ALA A 298 2.38 16.63 9.72
N ASP A 299 2.27 17.89 9.24
CA ASP A 299 2.23 19.07 10.11
C ASP A 299 1.05 19.04 11.09
N ARG A 300 -0.11 18.58 10.63
CA ARG A 300 -1.30 18.41 11.48
C ARG A 300 -1.07 17.32 12.52
N LEU A 301 -0.58 16.14 12.11
CA LEU A 301 -0.32 15.01 13.01
C LEU A 301 0.71 15.36 14.10
N ILE A 302 1.78 16.05 13.74
CA ILE A 302 2.77 16.60 14.68
C ILE A 302 2.10 17.57 15.67
N SER A 303 1.29 18.51 15.16
CA SER A 303 0.57 19.49 16.00
C SER A 303 -0.46 18.83 16.92
N GLU A 304 -0.99 17.69 16.50
CA GLU A 304 -1.90 16.83 17.24
C GLU A 304 -1.21 15.92 18.26
N ASN A 305 0.12 16.01 18.36
CA ASN A 305 0.99 15.26 19.27
C ASN A 305 0.78 13.74 19.17
N VAL A 306 0.73 13.19 17.96
CA VAL A 306 0.80 11.73 17.76
C VAL A 306 2.17 11.20 18.17
N ASP A 307 2.23 9.94 18.58
CA ASP A 307 3.46 9.26 19.02
C ASP A 307 4.08 8.40 17.93
N ALA A 308 3.22 7.87 17.06
CA ALA A 308 3.60 7.12 15.88
C ALA A 308 2.70 7.47 14.70
N ILE A 309 3.24 7.33 13.48
CA ILE A 309 2.52 7.48 12.22
C ILE A 309 2.66 6.17 11.45
N ILE A 310 1.54 5.54 11.12
CA ILE A 310 1.50 4.39 10.22
C ILE A 310 1.35 4.90 8.77
N GLY A 311 2.33 4.59 7.93
CA GLY A 311 2.45 5.13 6.58
C GLY A 311 3.82 5.77 6.32
N ALA A 312 4.08 6.35 5.15
CA ALA A 312 3.20 6.31 3.97
C ALA A 312 3.34 5.02 3.18
N ALA A 313 2.39 4.71 2.29
CA ALA A 313 2.49 3.55 1.41
C ALA A 313 3.58 3.75 0.33
N SER A 314 3.65 4.95 -0.26
CA SER A 314 4.66 5.29 -1.27
C SER A 314 6.02 5.62 -0.65
N SER A 315 7.07 4.92 -1.10
CA SER A 315 8.46 5.22 -0.71
C SER A 315 8.85 6.66 -1.07
N GLY A 316 8.40 7.13 -2.24
CA GLY A 316 8.63 8.50 -2.68
C GLY A 316 7.97 9.53 -1.78
N VAL A 317 6.71 9.28 -1.36
CA VAL A 317 6.01 10.17 -0.41
C VAL A 317 6.68 10.18 0.95
N THR A 318 7.07 9.01 1.48
CA THR A 318 7.81 8.91 2.75
C THR A 318 9.07 9.78 2.74
N LEU A 319 9.87 9.73 1.68
CA LEU A 319 11.08 10.55 1.54
C LEU A 319 10.83 12.07 1.57
N THR A 320 9.59 12.53 1.33
CA THR A 320 9.23 13.95 1.43
C THR A 320 8.94 14.42 2.86
N VAL A 321 8.64 13.49 3.79
CA VAL A 321 8.15 13.82 5.14
C VAL A 321 8.93 13.18 6.28
N ILE A 322 9.73 12.14 6.01
CA ILE A 322 10.45 11.37 7.03
C ILE A 322 11.29 12.27 7.95
N ASP A 323 12.10 13.17 7.39
CA ASP A 323 12.92 14.12 8.14
C ASP A 323 12.10 14.98 9.12
N LYS A 324 10.90 15.39 8.71
CA LYS A 324 10.03 16.25 9.53
C LYS A 324 9.43 15.46 10.70
N ILE A 325 9.00 14.23 10.42
CA ILE A 325 8.35 13.34 11.40
C ILE A 325 9.37 12.88 12.45
N THR A 326 10.54 12.40 12.01
CA THR A 326 11.58 11.90 12.91
C THR A 326 12.26 13.02 13.69
N ALA A 327 12.43 14.21 13.10
CA ALA A 327 12.89 15.39 13.86
C ALA A 327 11.91 15.84 14.95
N ALA A 328 10.62 15.52 14.82
CA ALA A 328 9.63 15.71 15.89
C ALA A 328 9.70 14.62 16.97
N GLY A 329 10.53 13.58 16.78
CA GLY A 329 10.66 12.44 17.68
C GLY A 329 9.50 11.45 17.58
N ILE A 330 8.80 11.44 16.46
CA ILE A 330 7.65 10.56 16.19
C ILE A 330 8.14 9.37 15.38
N THR A 331 7.73 8.17 15.78
CA THR A 331 8.04 6.94 15.05
C THR A 331 7.22 6.90 13.76
N MET A 332 7.85 6.60 12.63
CA MET A 332 7.17 6.35 11.37
C MET A 332 7.28 4.87 11.03
N PHE A 333 6.15 4.21 10.80
CA PHE A 333 6.12 2.78 10.50
C PHE A 333 5.33 2.56 9.22
N SER A 334 6.02 2.26 8.12
CA SER A 334 5.38 2.05 6.84
C SER A 334 4.90 0.59 6.67
N PRO A 335 3.65 0.37 6.22
CA PRO A 335 3.21 -0.95 5.81
C PRO A 335 3.81 -1.40 4.47
N ALA A 336 4.04 -0.49 3.51
CA ALA A 336 4.24 -0.84 2.09
C ALA A 336 5.54 -0.31 1.42
N ASN A 337 6.33 0.55 2.05
CA ASN A 337 7.58 1.06 1.47
C ASN A 337 8.61 -0.05 1.24
N THR A 338 9.00 -0.27 -0.01
CA THR A 338 10.00 -1.28 -0.37
C THR A 338 11.34 -0.69 -0.84
N SER A 339 11.41 0.61 -1.16
CA SER A 339 12.62 1.20 -1.76
C SER A 339 13.87 0.98 -0.89
N PRO A 340 15.03 0.59 -1.46
CA PRO A 340 16.28 0.46 -0.73
C PRO A 340 16.82 1.80 -0.21
N ALA A 341 16.35 2.92 -0.77
CA ALA A 341 16.74 4.26 -0.31
C ALA A 341 16.29 4.57 1.12
N LEU A 342 15.40 3.74 1.69
CA LEU A 342 14.93 3.84 3.06
C LEU A 342 15.68 2.88 4.02
N SER A 343 16.43 1.91 3.51
CA SER A 343 17.11 0.90 4.34
C SER A 343 18.21 1.46 5.23
N ASP A 344 18.91 2.52 4.80
CA ASP A 344 20.00 3.16 5.54
C ASP A 344 19.78 4.67 5.73
N TYR A 345 18.52 5.09 5.65
CA TYR A 345 18.15 6.50 5.78
C TYR A 345 18.50 7.02 7.18
N ALA A 346 18.96 8.28 7.24
CA ALA A 346 19.33 8.89 8.51
C ALA A 346 18.07 9.40 9.26
N ASP A 347 17.35 8.48 9.90
CA ASP A 347 16.03 8.72 10.52
C ASP A 347 16.04 8.82 12.06
N ASP A 348 17.21 8.84 12.69
CA ASP A 348 17.38 8.80 14.17
C ASP A 348 16.84 7.51 14.83
N ASN A 349 16.83 6.39 14.10
CA ASN A 349 16.27 5.09 14.50
C ASN A 349 14.78 5.19 14.85
N LEU A 350 14.03 5.96 14.05
CA LEU A 350 12.60 6.21 14.23
C LEU A 350 11.76 5.76 13.03
N TYR A 351 12.37 5.24 11.97
CA TYR A 351 11.64 4.69 10.84
C TYR A 351 11.74 3.16 10.80
N PHE A 352 10.63 2.53 10.47
CA PHE A 352 10.47 1.08 10.39
C PHE A 352 9.55 0.70 9.23
N ARG A 353 9.63 -0.54 8.76
CA ARG A 353 8.73 -1.09 7.74
C ARG A 353 8.44 -2.58 7.90
N ASN A 354 7.22 -2.97 7.51
CA ASN A 354 6.82 -4.38 7.45
C ASN A 354 7.03 -4.99 6.07
N ALA A 355 6.79 -4.21 5.00
CA ALA A 355 7.15 -4.66 3.66
C ALA A 355 8.68 -4.88 3.56
N PRO A 356 9.14 -6.02 3.03
CA PRO A 356 10.56 -6.24 2.83
C PRO A 356 11.13 -5.33 1.74
N ALA A 357 12.44 -5.07 1.81
CA ALA A 357 13.14 -4.22 0.85
C ALA A 357 13.14 -4.81 -0.58
N ASP A 358 13.11 -3.95 -1.60
CA ASP A 358 13.23 -4.31 -3.02
C ASP A 358 14.55 -5.01 -3.36
N GLY A 359 15.56 -4.92 -2.49
CA GLY A 359 16.76 -5.75 -2.59
C GLY A 359 16.43 -7.26 -2.64
N LEU A 360 15.36 -7.67 -1.97
CA LEU A 360 14.84 -9.04 -2.00
C LEU A 360 13.93 -9.26 -3.21
N GLN A 361 12.94 -8.38 -3.42
CA GLN A 361 11.96 -8.54 -4.50
C GLN A 361 12.62 -8.51 -5.90
N GLY A 362 13.50 -7.53 -6.13
CA GLY A 362 14.21 -7.39 -7.41
C GLY A 362 15.06 -8.62 -7.72
N ALA A 363 15.64 -9.27 -6.70
CA ALA A 363 16.35 -10.53 -6.88
C ALA A 363 15.40 -11.68 -7.23
N VAL A 364 14.21 -11.77 -6.62
CA VAL A 364 13.20 -12.78 -6.95
C VAL A 364 12.73 -12.64 -8.40
N VAL A 365 12.37 -11.43 -8.84
CA VAL A 365 11.96 -11.17 -10.23
C VAL A 365 13.08 -11.51 -11.21
N ALA A 366 14.31 -11.05 -10.94
CA ALA A 366 15.46 -11.34 -11.80
C ALA A 366 15.76 -12.85 -11.89
N ASN A 367 15.68 -13.58 -10.77
CA ASN A 367 15.86 -15.03 -10.76
C ASN A 367 14.77 -15.75 -11.58
N GLN A 368 13.52 -15.31 -11.48
CA GLN A 368 12.45 -15.87 -12.32
C GLN A 368 12.72 -15.65 -13.81
N ILE A 369 13.20 -14.46 -14.20
CA ILE A 369 13.56 -14.15 -15.59
C ILE A 369 14.68 -15.07 -16.09
N ILE A 370 15.68 -15.34 -15.25
CA ILE A 370 16.80 -16.24 -15.54
C ILE A 370 16.30 -17.70 -15.68
N GLU A 371 15.44 -18.14 -14.77
CA GLU A 371 14.86 -19.50 -14.78
C GLU A 371 13.98 -19.75 -16.01
N ASP A 372 13.25 -18.73 -16.44
CA ASP A 372 12.45 -18.76 -17.68
C ASP A 372 13.35 -18.76 -18.94
N GLY A 373 14.66 -18.58 -18.80
CA GLY A 373 15.66 -18.77 -19.86
C GLY A 373 15.86 -17.55 -20.78
N ASN A 374 15.48 -16.35 -20.32
CA ASN A 374 15.64 -15.12 -21.10
C ASN A 374 17.12 -14.71 -21.16
N ALA A 375 17.62 -14.38 -22.35
CA ALA A 375 19.02 -13.97 -22.56
C ALA A 375 19.18 -12.45 -22.61
N SER A 376 18.10 -11.73 -22.91
CA SER A 376 18.09 -10.27 -22.99
C SER A 376 16.83 -9.65 -22.38
N VAL A 377 16.99 -8.56 -21.65
CA VAL A 377 15.90 -7.90 -20.90
C VAL A 377 15.92 -6.41 -21.16
N TYR A 378 14.75 -5.79 -21.25
CA TYR A 378 14.59 -4.34 -21.17
C TYR A 378 13.80 -3.99 -19.91
N ILE A 379 14.25 -2.98 -19.17
CA ILE A 379 13.60 -2.56 -17.92
C ILE A 379 12.91 -1.22 -18.17
N MET A 380 11.61 -1.17 -17.93
CA MET A 380 10.82 0.06 -17.86
C MET A 380 10.48 0.31 -16.40
N ASN A 381 10.73 1.53 -15.91
CA ASN A 381 10.47 1.86 -14.51
C ASN A 381 9.86 3.24 -14.35
N LEU A 382 8.98 3.35 -13.36
CA LEU A 382 8.51 4.63 -12.84
C LEU A 382 9.72 5.50 -12.44
N ASP A 383 9.73 6.78 -12.86
CA ASP A 383 10.80 7.72 -12.50
C ASP A 383 10.59 8.27 -11.07
N ASP A 384 10.72 7.39 -10.08
CA ASP A 384 10.69 7.73 -8.66
C ASP A 384 11.65 6.84 -7.84
N ALA A 385 11.67 6.98 -6.52
CA ALA A 385 12.57 6.22 -5.64
C ALA A 385 12.26 4.71 -5.60
N TYR A 386 10.99 4.32 -5.83
CA TYR A 386 10.57 2.92 -5.87
C TYR A 386 10.99 2.29 -7.20
N GLY A 387 10.59 2.88 -8.32
CA GLY A 387 10.90 2.38 -9.66
C GLY A 387 12.39 2.32 -9.95
N ASN A 388 13.13 3.38 -9.61
CA ASN A 388 14.58 3.40 -9.81
C ASN A 388 15.31 2.40 -8.89
N GLY A 389 14.80 2.18 -7.68
CA GLY A 389 15.35 1.22 -6.72
C GLY A 389 15.29 -0.21 -7.22
N ILE A 390 14.09 -0.67 -7.59
CA ILE A 390 13.87 -2.02 -8.15
C ILE A 390 14.68 -2.19 -9.45
N ALA A 391 14.62 -1.22 -10.37
CA ALA A 391 15.29 -1.31 -11.65
C ALA A 391 16.81 -1.52 -11.49
N ALA A 392 17.43 -0.83 -10.53
CA ALA A 392 18.84 -1.01 -10.21
C ALA A 392 19.15 -2.43 -9.71
N VAL A 393 18.35 -2.95 -8.75
CA VAL A 393 18.54 -4.31 -8.22
C VAL A 393 18.36 -5.37 -9.30
N VAL A 394 17.26 -5.30 -10.06
CA VAL A 394 16.97 -6.25 -11.15
C VAL A 394 18.11 -6.25 -12.17
N LYS A 395 18.56 -5.06 -12.60
CA LYS A 395 19.67 -4.93 -13.53
C LYS A 395 20.94 -5.61 -13.00
N ASP A 396 21.35 -5.29 -11.77
CA ASP A 396 22.59 -5.81 -11.19
C ASP A 396 22.56 -7.34 -11.07
N VAL A 397 21.43 -7.93 -10.68
CA VAL A 397 21.26 -9.39 -10.59
C VAL A 397 21.30 -10.05 -11.97
N LEU A 398 20.59 -9.50 -12.96
CA LEU A 398 20.59 -10.01 -14.33
C LEU A 398 21.98 -9.96 -14.97
N GLU A 399 22.67 -8.82 -14.87
CA GLU A 399 24.03 -8.67 -15.42
C GLU A 399 25.03 -9.61 -14.72
N ALA A 400 24.91 -9.81 -13.41
CA ALA A 400 25.73 -10.76 -12.67
C ALA A 400 25.50 -12.22 -13.09
N ALA A 401 24.28 -12.57 -13.53
CA ALA A 401 23.94 -13.88 -14.08
C ALA A 401 24.28 -14.03 -15.57
N GLY A 402 24.76 -12.97 -16.22
CA GLY A 402 25.14 -12.96 -17.64
C GLY A 402 23.97 -12.75 -18.61
N VAL A 403 22.82 -12.28 -18.12
CA VAL A 403 21.70 -11.81 -18.94
C VAL A 403 21.99 -10.38 -19.41
N GLU A 404 21.78 -10.08 -20.69
CA GLU A 404 22.05 -8.76 -21.26
C GLU A 404 20.91 -7.79 -20.98
N VAL A 405 21.17 -6.68 -20.29
CA VAL A 405 20.18 -5.60 -20.12
C VAL A 405 20.31 -4.61 -21.27
N LEU A 406 19.38 -4.66 -22.21
CA LEU A 406 19.41 -3.86 -23.45
C LEU A 406 19.06 -2.39 -23.23
N GLY A 407 18.41 -2.07 -22.12
CA GLY A 407 18.11 -0.71 -21.71
C GLY A 407 17.36 -0.65 -20.39
N VAL A 408 17.46 0.52 -19.75
CA VAL A 408 16.65 0.90 -18.59
C VAL A 408 16.02 2.23 -18.92
N LYS A 409 14.69 2.29 -18.95
CA LYS A 409 13.91 3.47 -19.30
C LYS A 409 13.03 3.88 -18.12
N ALA A 410 13.48 4.92 -17.44
CA ALA A 410 12.63 5.66 -16.52
C ALA A 410 11.56 6.41 -17.33
N TYR A 411 10.30 6.34 -16.90
CA TYR A 411 9.16 7.04 -17.52
C TYR A 411 8.47 7.96 -16.50
N ASP A 412 7.90 9.05 -17.01
CA ASP A 412 7.06 9.96 -16.22
C ASP A 412 5.64 9.37 -16.11
N PRO A 413 5.13 9.04 -14.90
CA PRO A 413 3.78 8.47 -14.75
C PRO A 413 2.68 9.41 -15.23
N THR A 414 2.95 10.71 -15.28
CA THR A 414 1.99 11.74 -15.70
C THR A 414 2.00 11.99 -17.20
N ALA A 415 2.79 11.23 -17.96
CA ALA A 415 2.89 11.38 -19.41
C ALA A 415 1.54 11.19 -20.11
N ALA A 416 1.32 12.01 -21.15
CA ALA A 416 0.10 11.95 -21.95
C ALA A 416 0.01 10.66 -22.79
N SER A 417 1.15 10.08 -23.18
CA SER A 417 1.26 8.75 -23.78
C SER A 417 2.63 8.14 -23.44
N PHE A 418 2.77 6.84 -23.71
CA PHE A 418 3.99 6.06 -23.48
C PHE A 418 4.59 5.50 -24.79
N ASP A 419 4.23 6.10 -25.93
CA ASP A 419 4.60 5.60 -27.26
C ASP A 419 6.12 5.62 -27.48
N ALA A 420 6.80 6.65 -26.96
CA ALA A 420 8.24 6.80 -27.11
C ALA A 420 8.98 5.72 -26.31
N GLU A 421 8.56 5.50 -25.06
CA GLU A 421 9.09 4.48 -24.16
C GLU A 421 8.92 3.09 -24.77
N VAL A 422 7.70 2.76 -25.25
CA VAL A 422 7.42 1.47 -25.90
C VAL A 422 8.20 1.31 -27.21
N ALA A 423 8.34 2.37 -28.01
CA ALA A 423 9.13 2.31 -29.25
C ALA A 423 10.61 2.02 -29.00
N GLU A 424 11.18 2.48 -27.88
CA GLU A 424 12.55 2.11 -27.47
C GLU A 424 12.65 0.61 -27.16
N VAL A 425 11.67 0.03 -26.48
CA VAL A 425 11.61 -1.42 -26.22
C VAL A 425 11.51 -2.21 -27.52
N VAL A 426 10.63 -1.80 -28.44
CA VAL A 426 10.49 -2.43 -29.76
C VAL A 426 11.80 -2.37 -30.54
N ALA A 427 12.51 -1.24 -30.50
CA ALA A 427 13.78 -1.08 -31.20
C ALA A 427 14.91 -1.91 -30.59
N ALA A 428 14.88 -2.13 -29.26
CA ALA A 428 15.83 -2.98 -28.57
C ALA A 428 15.58 -4.49 -28.81
N ASP A 429 14.31 -4.90 -29.02
CA ASP A 429 13.90 -6.29 -29.24
C ASP A 429 14.39 -7.28 -28.17
N PRO A 430 14.11 -7.04 -26.87
CA PRO A 430 14.50 -7.95 -25.79
C PRO A 430 13.71 -9.27 -25.82
N ASP A 431 14.22 -10.31 -25.15
CA ASP A 431 13.44 -11.54 -24.89
C ASP A 431 12.31 -11.29 -23.88
N ALA A 432 12.60 -10.47 -22.86
CA ALA A 432 11.67 -10.12 -21.80
C ALA A 432 11.67 -8.62 -21.45
N VAL A 433 10.56 -8.16 -20.90
CA VAL A 433 10.40 -6.79 -20.38
C VAL A 433 10.07 -6.85 -18.89
N VAL A 434 10.78 -6.06 -18.08
CA VAL A 434 10.39 -5.76 -16.70
C VAL A 434 9.65 -4.43 -16.71
N LEU A 435 8.47 -4.39 -16.09
CA LEU A 435 7.66 -3.17 -15.94
C LEU A 435 7.44 -2.90 -14.45
N VAL A 436 8.12 -1.89 -13.93
CA VAL A 436 7.91 -1.37 -12.57
C VAL A 436 6.98 -0.17 -12.66
N SER A 437 5.72 -0.31 -12.26
CA SER A 437 4.68 0.71 -12.41
C SER A 437 3.64 0.69 -11.30
N PHE A 438 2.75 1.68 -11.32
CA PHE A 438 1.45 1.62 -10.64
C PHE A 438 0.31 1.47 -11.68
N ASP A 439 -0.82 2.13 -11.45
CA ASP A 439 -2.04 2.07 -12.27
C ASP A 439 -1.79 2.40 -13.76
N GLU A 440 -0.87 3.32 -14.04
CA GLU A 440 -0.52 3.74 -15.40
C GLU A 440 0.13 2.62 -16.23
N GLY A 441 0.58 1.53 -15.59
CA GLY A 441 1.10 0.34 -16.27
C GLY A 441 0.10 -0.27 -17.26
N SER A 442 -1.20 -0.15 -16.98
CA SER A 442 -2.28 -0.59 -17.89
C SER A 442 -2.20 0.12 -19.26
N ARG A 443 -1.93 1.44 -19.27
CA ARG A 443 -1.75 2.23 -20.49
C ARG A 443 -0.49 1.81 -21.25
N ILE A 444 0.61 1.57 -20.53
CA ILE A 444 1.87 1.08 -21.13
C ILE A 444 1.66 -0.27 -21.81
N LEU A 445 0.99 -1.21 -21.12
CA LEU A 445 0.71 -2.55 -21.65
C LEU A 445 -0.21 -2.49 -22.87
N ARG A 446 -1.21 -1.59 -22.90
CA ARG A 446 -2.04 -1.39 -24.11
C ARG A 446 -1.20 -0.91 -25.29
N THR A 447 -0.37 0.11 -25.10
CA THR A 447 0.56 0.58 -26.13
C THR A 447 1.52 -0.53 -26.59
N ALA A 448 1.98 -1.38 -25.68
CA ALA A 448 2.82 -2.55 -25.99
C ALA A 448 2.08 -3.60 -26.83
N VAL A 449 0.82 -3.90 -26.51
CA VAL A 449 -0.03 -4.81 -27.29
C VAL A 449 -0.27 -4.25 -28.70
N GLU A 450 -0.61 -2.96 -28.81
CA GLU A 450 -0.79 -2.27 -30.10
C GLU A 450 0.49 -2.25 -30.94
N SER A 451 1.65 -2.18 -30.27
CA SER A 451 2.98 -2.23 -30.89
C SER A 451 3.47 -3.65 -31.20
N GLY A 452 2.67 -4.68 -30.87
CA GLY A 452 2.98 -6.08 -31.17
C GLY A 452 4.00 -6.72 -30.24
N ILE A 453 4.23 -6.17 -29.05
CA ILE A 453 5.17 -6.69 -28.05
C ILE A 453 4.53 -7.00 -26.69
N GLY A 454 3.20 -7.03 -26.59
CA GLY A 454 2.49 -7.32 -25.35
C GLY A 454 2.71 -8.75 -24.80
N PRO A 455 2.13 -9.10 -23.64
CA PRO A 455 2.39 -10.36 -22.92
C PRO A 455 2.15 -11.66 -23.71
N LYS A 456 1.27 -11.65 -24.72
CA LYS A 456 1.10 -12.80 -25.63
C LYS A 456 2.26 -13.04 -26.60
N VAL A 457 3.17 -12.07 -26.74
CA VAL A 457 4.25 -12.07 -27.74
C VAL A 457 5.62 -12.12 -27.08
N LYS A 458 5.81 -11.39 -25.98
CA LYS A 458 7.05 -11.32 -25.21
C LYS A 458 6.75 -11.63 -23.75
N MET A 459 7.74 -12.08 -22.99
CA MET A 459 7.57 -12.27 -21.55
C MET A 459 7.57 -10.91 -20.85
N TRP A 460 6.57 -10.66 -20.00
CA TRP A 460 6.47 -9.45 -19.18
C TRP A 460 6.49 -9.82 -17.71
N TYR A 461 7.26 -9.05 -16.94
CA TYR A 461 7.43 -9.22 -15.50
C TYR A 461 7.08 -7.92 -14.78
N GLY A 462 6.12 -7.99 -13.85
CA GLY A 462 5.73 -6.87 -12.99
C GLY A 462 6.25 -6.99 -11.55
N THR A 463 5.90 -6.00 -10.74
CA THR A 463 6.21 -5.91 -9.31
C THR A 463 4.97 -5.52 -8.50
N ASP A 464 5.08 -5.35 -7.20
CA ASP A 464 3.94 -5.17 -6.30
C ASP A 464 3.05 -3.98 -6.66
N GLY A 465 3.63 -2.92 -7.22
CA GLY A 465 2.88 -1.76 -7.68
C GLY A 465 1.88 -2.04 -8.82
N ASN A 466 2.06 -3.12 -9.60
CA ASN A 466 1.18 -3.43 -10.73
C ASN A 466 0.67 -4.87 -10.77
N MET A 467 1.15 -5.75 -9.90
CA MET A 467 0.71 -7.15 -9.86
C MET A 467 -0.51 -7.33 -8.97
N GLY A 468 -1.69 -7.14 -9.57
CA GLY A 468 -3.00 -7.41 -8.95
C GLY A 468 -4.15 -7.32 -9.97
N ASN A 469 -5.35 -7.75 -9.56
CA ASN A 469 -6.54 -7.73 -10.44
C ASN A 469 -6.95 -6.32 -10.91
N GLY A 470 -6.54 -5.28 -10.17
CA GLY A 470 -6.72 -3.88 -10.56
C GLY A 470 -6.05 -3.56 -11.89
N LEU A 471 -4.85 -4.08 -12.18
CA LEU A 471 -4.17 -3.87 -13.45
C LEU A 471 -4.97 -4.45 -14.63
N GLY A 472 -5.47 -5.67 -14.47
CA GLY A 472 -6.31 -6.33 -15.48
C GLY A 472 -7.61 -5.59 -15.76
N THR A 473 -8.28 -5.14 -14.68
CA THR A 473 -9.50 -4.35 -14.78
C THR A 473 -9.24 -3.01 -15.48
N ASN A 474 -8.19 -2.28 -15.09
CA ASN A 474 -7.81 -1.01 -15.72
C ASN A 474 -7.42 -1.19 -17.20
N PHE A 475 -6.73 -2.28 -17.52
CA PHE A 475 -6.39 -2.64 -18.89
C PHE A 475 -7.65 -2.82 -19.75
N ASP A 476 -8.58 -3.67 -19.30
CA ASP A 476 -9.84 -3.98 -20.00
C ASP A 476 -10.74 -2.75 -20.15
N GLU A 477 -10.75 -1.87 -19.15
CA GLU A 477 -11.57 -0.66 -19.14
C GLU A 477 -10.96 0.50 -19.96
N GLY A 478 -9.75 0.36 -20.49
CA GLY A 478 -9.11 1.44 -21.23
C GLY A 478 -8.62 2.60 -20.35
N LYS A 479 -8.47 2.37 -19.04
CA LYS A 479 -8.04 3.38 -18.06
C LYS A 479 -6.53 3.54 -17.99
#